data_AF-A0A925H1U6-F1
#
_entry.id   AF-A0A925H1U6-F1
#
_cell.length_a   1.000
_cell.length_b   1.000
_cell.length_c   1.000
_cell.angle_alpha   90.00
_cell.angle_beta   90.00
_cell.angle_gamma   90.00
#
_symmetry.space_group_name_H-M   'P 1'
#
loop_
_entity.id
_entity.type
_entity.pdbx_description
1 polymer ?
#
loop_
_entity_poly.entity_id
_entity_poly.type
_entity_poly.pdbx_seq_one_letter_code
_entity_poly.pdbx_strand_id
1 'polypeptide(L)'
;MPNIGITELIIILVILLLLFGSSRLPSLARGMGKSINEFKKGISEGGSEADREREATDARREQLRDGDRIRDDERATSDNFTVNKPR
;
A
#
# COMPACT_ATOMS: atom_id res chain seq x y z
N MET A 1 -4.57 9.56 42.55
CA MET A 1 -5.19 9.80 41.23
C MET A 1 -6.31 8.79 41.05
N PRO A 2 -7.49 9.15 40.52
CA PRO A 2 -8.54 8.18 40.24
C PRO A 2 -8.01 7.17 39.22
N ASN A 3 -7.83 5.92 39.66
CA ASN A 3 -7.42 4.83 38.79
C ASN A 3 -8.70 4.28 38.17
N ILE A 4 -8.98 4.66 36.93
CA ILE A 4 -10.07 4.05 36.16
C ILE A 4 -9.65 2.60 35.89
N GLY A 5 -10.12 1.69 36.73
CA GLY A 5 -9.91 0.26 36.58
C GLY A 5 -10.95 -0.37 35.65
N ILE A 6 -10.77 -1.66 35.41
CA ILE A 6 -11.75 -2.50 34.70
C ILE A 6 -13.13 -2.39 35.38
N THR A 7 -13.17 -2.31 36.71
CA THR A 7 -14.39 -2.20 37.50
C THR A 7 -15.18 -0.93 37.20
N GLU A 8 -14.53 0.25 37.21
CA GLU A 8 -15.20 1.51 36.85
C GLU A 8 -15.72 1.50 35.41
N LEU A 9 -14.97 0.91 34.48
CA LEU A 9 -15.38 0.80 33.08
C LEU A 9 -16.64 -0.07 32.92
N ILE A 10 -16.74 -1.17 33.68
CA ILE A 10 -17.94 -2.02 33.71
C ILE A 10 -19.13 -1.23 34.26
N ILE A 11 -18.97 -0.46 35.33
CA ILE A 11 -20.05 0.35 35.91
C ILE A 11 -20.58 1.36 34.89
N ILE A 12 -19.68 2.08 34.22
CA ILE A 12 -20.05 3.04 33.16
C ILE A 12 -20.77 2.33 32.02
N LEU A 13 -20.26 1.17 31.59
CA LEU A 13 -20.89 0.36 30.54
C LEU A 13 -22.32 -0.05 30.93
N VAL A 14 -22.53 -0.49 32.17
CA VAL A 14 -23.87 -0.84 32.68
C VAL A 14 -24.80 0.37 32.66
N ILE A 15 -24.34 1.56 33.09
CA ILE A 15 -25.15 2.79 33.04
C ILE A 15 -25.53 3.13 31.59
N LEU A 16 -24.58 3.04 30.66
CA LEU A 16 -24.85 3.27 29.23
C LEU A 16 -25.83 2.23 28.67
N LEU A 17 -25.72 0.96 29.09
CA LEU A 17 -26.65 -0.09 28.71
C LEU A 17 -28.06 0.12 29.30
N LEU A 18 -28.18 0.74 30.47
CA LEU A 18 -29.49 1.11 31.04
C LEU A 18 -30.13 2.29 30.29
N LEU A 19 -29.34 3.30 29.91
CA LEU A 19 -29.81 4.47 29.18
C LEU A 19 -30.19 4.15 27.72
N PHE A 20 -29.29 3.45 27.02
CA PHE A 20 -29.45 3.15 25.59
C PHE A 20 -30.06 1.76 25.35
N GLY A 21 -30.04 0.85 26.32
CA GLY A 21 -30.47 -0.54 26.17
C GLY A 21 -29.37 -1.45 25.61
N SER A 22 -29.46 -2.75 25.92
CA SER A 22 -28.53 -3.78 25.46
C SER A 22 -28.50 -4.00 23.94
N SER A 23 -29.51 -3.52 23.22
CA SER A 23 -29.63 -3.68 21.78
C SER A 23 -28.97 -2.55 20.97
N ARG A 24 -29.00 -1.30 21.49
CA ARG A 24 -28.56 -0.11 20.73
C ARG A 24 -27.04 -0.05 20.57
N LEU A 25 -26.29 -0.24 21.65
CA LEU A 25 -24.81 -0.21 21.65
C LEU A 25 -24.20 -1.22 20.64
N PRO A 26 -24.57 -2.52 20.68
CA PRO A 26 -24.07 -3.49 19.71
C PRO A 26 -24.57 -3.25 18.28
N SER A 27 -25.78 -2.70 18.11
CA SER A 27 -26.30 -2.34 16.78
C SER A 27 -25.49 -1.21 16.14
N LEU A 28 -25.18 -0.15 16.91
CA LEU A 28 -24.36 0.97 16.47
C LEU A 28 -22.92 0.52 16.19
N ALA A 29 -22.34 -0.28 17.09
CA ALA A 29 -20.99 -0.83 16.90
C ALA A 29 -20.91 -1.71 15.64
N ARG A 30 -21.92 -2.54 15.37
CA ARG A 30 -21.98 -3.35 14.14
C ARG A 30 -22.08 -2.50 12.87
N GLY A 31 -22.88 -1.43 12.88
CA GLY A 31 -22.97 -0.51 11.75
C GLY A 31 -21.66 0.25 11.51
N MET A 32 -21.12 0.86 12.55
CA MET A 32 -19.87 1.64 12.48
C MET A 32 -18.66 0.75 12.15
N GLY A 33 -18.61 -0.45 12.73
CA GLY A 33 -17.54 -1.42 12.48
C GLY A 33 -17.48 -1.89 11.03
N LYS A 34 -18.64 -2.10 10.38
CA LYS A 34 -18.70 -2.40 8.95
C LYS A 34 -18.14 -1.24 8.13
N SER A 35 -18.55 0.00 8.40
CA SER A 35 -18.04 1.17 7.69
C SER A 35 -16.53 1.35 7.82
N ILE A 36 -15.99 1.17 9.04
CA ILE A 36 -14.54 1.24 9.29
C ILE A 36 -13.80 0.10 8.58
N ASN A 37 -14.38 -1.11 8.55
CA ASN A 37 -13.79 -2.25 7.88
C ASN A 37 -13.71 -2.05 6.36
N GLU A 38 -14.81 -1.62 5.72
CA GLU A 38 -14.83 -1.31 4.29
C GLU A 38 -13.90 -0.14 3.95
N PHE A 39 -13.85 0.90 4.81
CA PHE A 39 -12.92 2.01 4.65
C PHE A 39 -11.46 1.56 4.70
N LYS A 40 -11.09 0.73 5.69
CA LYS A 40 -9.74 0.16 5.80
C LYS A 40 -9.40 -0.71 4.58
N LYS A 41 -10.35 -1.50 4.11
CA LYS A 41 -10.19 -2.35 2.92
C LYS A 41 -9.93 -1.49 1.67
N GLY A 42 -10.74 -0.46 1.43
CA GLY A 42 -10.55 0.46 0.31
C GLY A 42 -9.21 1.19 0.33
N ILE A 43 -8.73 1.62 1.50
CA ILE A 43 -7.39 2.21 1.63
C ILE A 43 -6.29 1.19 1.33
N SER A 44 -6.42 -0.04 1.84
CA SER A 44 -5.43 -1.09 1.61
C SER A 44 -5.36 -1.52 0.15
N GLU A 45 -6.51 -1.64 -0.51
CA GLU A 45 -6.60 -1.99 -1.93
C GLU A 45 -6.05 -0.87 -2.80
N GLY A 46 -6.45 0.38 -2.57
CA GLY A 46 -5.93 1.54 -3.32
C GLY A 46 -4.43 1.76 -3.16
N GLY A 47 -3.87 1.51 -1.97
CA GLY A 47 -2.42 1.52 -1.75
C GLY A 47 -1.71 0.39 -2.52
N SER A 48 -2.26 -0.83 -2.44
CA SER A 48 -1.68 -1.98 -3.14
C SER A 48 -1.74 -1.87 -4.66
N GLU A 49 -2.80 -1.25 -5.19
CA GLU A 49 -2.97 -1.04 -6.63
C GLU A 49 -2.02 0.04 -7.15
N ALA A 50 -1.82 1.12 -6.39
CA ALA A 50 -0.81 2.13 -6.68
C ALA A 50 0.62 1.58 -6.67
N ASP A 51 0.92 0.66 -5.75
CA ASP A 51 2.25 0.02 -5.68
C ASP A 51 2.47 -0.97 -6.83
N ARG A 52 1.45 -1.75 -7.21
CA ARG A 52 1.54 -2.66 -8.37
C ARG A 52 1.65 -1.92 -9.71
N GLU A 53 0.96 -0.78 -9.86
CA GLU A 53 1.06 0.05 -11.07
C GLU A 53 2.47 0.66 -11.22
N ARG A 54 3.10 1.04 -10.09
CA ARG A 54 4.49 1.50 -10.04
C ARG A 54 5.49 0.40 -10.39
N GLU A 55 5.33 -0.80 -9.84
CA GLU A 55 6.19 -1.94 -10.21
C GLU A 55 6.08 -2.31 -11.69
N ALA A 56 4.86 -2.30 -12.26
CA ALA A 56 4.66 -2.60 -13.67
C ALA A 56 5.26 -1.52 -14.60
N THR A 57 5.20 -0.25 -14.20
CA THR A 57 5.81 0.85 -14.96
C THR A 57 7.33 0.86 -14.85
N ASP A 58 7.90 0.59 -13.67
CA ASP A 58 9.36 0.51 -13.49
C ASP A 58 9.96 -0.70 -14.21
N ALA A 59 9.33 -1.88 -14.14
CA ALA A 59 9.80 -3.07 -14.87
C ALA A 59 9.79 -2.86 -16.39
N ARG A 60 8.80 -2.14 -16.93
CA ARG A 60 8.73 -1.80 -18.35
C ARG A 60 9.79 -0.77 -18.75
N ARG A 61 10.13 0.16 -17.86
CA ARG A 61 11.14 1.20 -18.07
C ARG A 61 12.56 0.64 -18.05
N GLU A 62 12.80 -0.39 -17.23
CA GLU A 62 14.08 -1.09 -17.14
C GLU A 62 14.38 -1.91 -18.41
N GLN A 63 13.39 -2.63 -18.96
CA GLN A 63 13.53 -3.38 -20.22
C GLN A 63 13.83 -2.48 -21.44
N LEU A 64 13.23 -1.27 -21.48
CA LEU A 64 13.52 -0.29 -22.54
C LEU A 64 14.94 0.28 -22.43
N ARG A 65 15.48 0.39 -21.21
CA ARG A 65 16.82 0.90 -20.95
C ARG A 65 17.92 -0.10 -21.32
N ASP A 66 17.63 -1.40 -21.22
CA ASP A 66 18.54 -2.46 -21.66
C ASP A 66 18.61 -2.63 -23.18
N GLY A 67 17.50 -2.39 -23.89
CA GLY A 67 17.47 -2.49 -25.35
C GLY A 67 18.34 -1.44 -26.08
N ASP A 68 18.53 -0.26 -25.48
CA ASP A 68 19.40 0.79 -26.05
C ASP A 68 20.88 0.55 -25.73
N ARG A 69 21.21 -0.02 -24.56
CA ARG A 69 22.61 -0.33 -24.20
C ARG A 69 23.29 -1.29 -25.17
N ILE A 70 22.56 -2.28 -25.69
CA ILE A 70 23.09 -3.25 -26.66
C ILE A 70 23.41 -2.60 -28.02
N ARG A 71 22.69 -1.53 -28.39
CA ARG A 71 22.89 -0.84 -29.68
C ARG A 71 24.07 0.12 -29.67
N ASP A 72 24.43 0.65 -28.52
CA ASP A 72 25.57 1.55 -28.37
C ASP A 72 26.91 0.78 -28.39
N ASP A 73 26.95 -0.45 -27.85
CA ASP A 73 28.14 -1.32 -27.90
C ASP A 73 28.47 -1.78 -29.33
N GLU A 74 27.47 -2.02 -30.18
CA GLU A 74 27.70 -2.45 -31.58
C GLU A 74 28.24 -1.32 -32.47
N ARG A 75 27.90 -0.06 -32.18
CA ARG A 75 28.49 1.12 -32.89
C ARG A 75 29.93 1.37 -32.50
N ALA A 76 30.30 1.18 -31.23
CA ALA A 76 31.67 1.42 -30.76
C ALA A 76 32.70 0.44 -31.35
N THR A 77 32.28 -0.78 -31.69
CA THR A 77 33.15 -1.78 -32.33
C THR A 77 33.31 -1.56 -33.85
N SER A 78 32.31 -1.00 -34.54
CA SER A 78 32.38 -0.76 -35.99
C SER A 78 33.39 0.33 -36.39
N ASP A 79 33.59 1.33 -35.52
CA ASP A 79 34.42 2.48 -35.87
C ASP A 79 35.93 2.23 -35.70
N ASN A 80 36.33 1.17 -34.96
CA ASN A 80 37.74 0.87 -34.70
C ASN A 80 38.40 -0.08 -35.72
N PHE A 81 37.66 -0.57 -36.71
CA PHE A 81 38.19 -1.50 -37.73
C PHE A 81 38.96 -0.81 -38.87
N THR A 82 38.93 0.53 -38.97
CA THR A 82 39.53 1.25 -40.11
C THR A 82 40.90 1.89 -39.85
N VAL A 83 41.46 1.80 -38.63
CA VAL A 83 42.70 2.51 -38.24
C VAL A 83 43.84 1.56 -37.85
N ASN A 84 44.10 0.49 -38.62
CA ASN A 84 45.42 -0.13 -38.61
C ASN A 84 45.73 -0.90 -39.90
N LYS A 85 46.32 -0.21 -40.89
CA LYS A 85 47.05 -0.87 -41.98
C LYS A 85 48.55 -0.61 -41.79
N PRO A 86 49.30 -1.55 -41.20
CA PRO A 86 50.75 -1.49 -41.22
C PRO A 86 51.29 -2.04 -42.55
N ARG A 87 51.85 -1.10 -43.32
CA ARG A 87 52.80 -1.23 -44.44
C ARG A 87 52.27 -1.73 -45.79
#